data_AF-A0A7J7KEL5-F1
#
_entry.id   AF-A0A7J7KEL5-F1
#
_cell.length_a   1.000
_cell.length_b   1.000
_cell.length_c   1.000
_cell.angle_alpha   90.00
_cell.angle_beta   90.00
_cell.angle_gamma   90.00
#
_symmetry.space_group_name_H-M   'P 1'
#
loop_
_entity.id
_entity.type
_entity.pdbx_description
1 polymer ?
#
loop_
_entity_poly.entity_id
_entity_poly.type
_entity_poly.pdbx_seq_one_letter_code
_entity_poly.pdbx_strand_id
1 'polypeptide(L)'
;MDREDVEEDAHERRRSIVGKEQHDRLADMSNAVRCMLKSVGENPDREGLLKTPERAAKAFMFFTKGYEDSISVSSGECNDTDW
;
A
#
# COMPACT_ATOMS: atom_id res chain seq x y z
N MET A 1 17.85 -7.25 -33.99
CA MET A 1 16.96 -6.67 -32.98
C MET A 1 15.82 -7.63 -32.91
N ASP A 2 16.04 -8.64 -32.08
CA ASP A 2 15.22 -9.82 -32.04
C ASP A 2 13.94 -9.49 -31.28
N ARG A 3 12.82 -10.12 -31.64
CA ARG A 3 11.50 -9.78 -31.05
C ARG A 3 11.48 -9.99 -29.52
N GLU A 4 12.42 -10.78 -29.01
CA GLU A 4 12.59 -11.06 -27.59
C GLU A 4 13.15 -9.84 -26.83
N ASP A 5 14.03 -9.04 -27.44
CA ASP A 5 14.62 -7.83 -26.84
C ASP A 5 13.59 -6.72 -26.60
N VAL A 6 12.57 -6.63 -27.47
CA VAL A 6 11.54 -5.57 -27.40
C VAL A 6 10.54 -5.83 -26.26
N GLU A 7 10.25 -7.10 -25.96
CA GLU A 7 9.31 -7.50 -24.91
C GLU A 7 9.91 -7.35 -23.50
N GLU A 8 11.21 -7.64 -23.32
CA GLU A 8 11.93 -7.48 -22.05
C GLU A 8 11.91 -6.01 -21.58
N ASP A 9 12.19 -5.12 -22.52
CA ASP A 9 12.21 -3.67 -22.37
C ASP A 9 10.83 -3.08 -21.98
N ALA A 10 9.73 -3.72 -22.42
CA ALA A 10 8.37 -3.31 -22.07
C ALA A 10 7.97 -3.77 -20.66
N HIS A 11 8.39 -4.97 -20.26
CA HIS A 11 8.12 -5.51 -18.92
C HIS A 11 8.89 -4.72 -17.84
N GLU A 12 10.15 -4.35 -18.11
CA GLU A 12 10.93 -3.52 -17.19
C GLU A 12 10.31 -2.13 -17.01
N ARG A 13 9.91 -1.48 -18.11
CA ARG A 13 9.17 -0.20 -18.06
C ARG A 13 7.91 -0.33 -17.21
N ARG A 14 7.09 -1.36 -17.41
CA ARG A 14 5.87 -1.59 -16.62
C ARG A 14 6.19 -1.78 -15.14
N ARG A 15 7.19 -2.60 -14.79
CA ARG A 15 7.62 -2.82 -13.41
C ARG A 15 8.05 -1.53 -12.74
N SER A 16 8.79 -0.68 -13.46
CA SER A 16 9.24 0.63 -12.97
C SER A 16 8.06 1.56 -12.65
N ILE A 17 7.02 1.58 -13.50
CA ILE A 17 5.83 2.41 -13.31
C ILE A 17 5.05 1.96 -12.08
N VAL A 18 4.79 0.65 -11.95
CA VAL A 18 4.07 0.09 -10.78
C VAL A 18 4.82 0.38 -9.48
N GLY A 19 6.15 0.22 -9.49
CA GLY A 19 6.98 0.55 -8.32
C GLY A 19 6.92 2.03 -7.94
N LYS A 20 6.89 2.94 -8.93
CA LYS A 20 6.75 4.38 -8.71
C LYS A 20 5.38 4.71 -8.10
N GLU A 21 4.30 4.16 -8.65
CA GLU A 21 2.95 4.40 -8.12
C GLU A 21 2.81 3.94 -6.66
N GLN A 22 3.40 2.79 -6.30
CA GLN A 22 3.40 2.30 -4.92
C GLN A 22 4.17 3.25 -3.99
N HIS A 23 5.29 3.81 -4.45
CA HIS A 23 6.06 4.80 -3.69
C HIS A 23 5.26 6.08 -3.47
N ASP A 24 4.60 6.59 -4.51
CA ASP A 24 3.79 7.82 -4.44
C ASP A 24 2.62 7.63 -3.46
N ARG A 25 1.91 6.50 -3.52
CA ARG A 25 0.85 6.15 -2.55
C ARG A 25 1.36 6.10 -1.12
N LEU A 26 2.54 5.51 -0.89
CA LEU A 26 3.14 5.44 0.44
C LEU A 26 3.48 6.83 0.98
N ALA A 27 4.00 7.73 0.12
CA ALA A 27 4.31 9.10 0.49
C ALA A 27 3.06 9.88 0.88
N ASP A 28 1.98 9.78 0.09
CA ASP A 28 0.70 10.43 0.36
C ASP A 28 0.09 9.97 1.68
N MET A 29 0.06 8.66 1.92
CA MET A 29 -0.45 8.09 3.17
C MET A 29 0.41 8.51 4.37
N SER A 30 1.74 8.57 4.21
CA SER A 30 2.64 9.04 5.27
C SER A 30 2.35 10.51 5.62
N ASN A 31 2.12 11.37 4.61
CA ASN A 31 1.74 12.76 4.82
C ASN A 31 0.40 12.87 5.56
N ALA A 32 -0.59 12.05 5.20
CA ALA A 32 -1.87 11.99 5.89
C ALA A 32 -1.71 11.61 7.37
N VAL A 33 -0.93 10.57 7.69
CA VAL A 33 -0.64 10.19 9.08
C VAL A 33 0.07 11.31 9.83
N ARG A 34 1.02 12.01 9.19
CA ARG A 34 1.69 13.16 9.81
C ARG A 34 0.70 14.28 10.15
N CYS A 35 -0.28 14.54 9.29
CA CYS A 35 -1.37 15.47 9.59
C CYS A 35 -2.23 14.98 10.76
N MET A 36 -2.59 13.69 10.81
CA MET A 36 -3.35 13.12 11.93
C MET A 36 -2.64 13.29 13.27
N LEU A 37 -1.32 13.04 13.32
CA LEU A 37 -0.51 13.25 14.54
C LEU A 37 -0.59 14.70 15.01
N LYS A 38 -0.45 15.67 14.09
CA LYS A 38 -0.59 17.09 14.42
C LYS A 38 -2.00 17.42 14.94
N SER A 39 -3.04 16.86 14.33
CA SER A 39 -4.43 17.09 14.75
C SER A 39 -4.74 16.56 16.15
N VAL A 40 -4.03 15.52 16.60
CA VAL A 40 -4.14 14.98 17.97
C VAL A 40 -3.32 15.79 18.98
N GLY A 41 -2.47 16.73 18.53
CA GLY A 41 -1.58 17.53 19.38
C GLY A 41 -0.18 16.92 19.57
N GLU A 42 0.16 15.87 18.82
CA GLU A 42 1.50 15.27 18.84
C GLU A 42 2.48 16.07 17.98
N ASN A 43 3.77 16.06 18.34
CA ASN A 43 4.83 16.63 17.52
C ASN A 43 5.45 15.55 16.60
N PRO A 44 5.14 15.52 15.29
CA PRO A 44 5.66 14.49 14.38
C PRO A 44 7.18 14.57 14.17
N ASP A 45 7.82 15.69 14.49
CA ASP A 45 9.26 15.90 14.29
C ASP A 45 10.10 15.48 15.52
N ARG A 46 9.46 14.90 16.56
CA ARG A 46 10.18 14.31 17.69
C ARG A 46 10.87 13.01 17.27
N GLU A 47 12.05 12.72 17.85
CA GLU A 47 12.89 11.55 17.50
C GLU A 47 12.09 10.24 17.41
N GLY A 48 11.21 9.98 18.39
CA GLY A 48 10.38 8.77 18.44
C GLY A 48 9.22 8.69 17.44
N LEU A 49 8.89 9.79 16.73
CA LEU A 49 7.81 9.81 15.72
C LEU A 49 8.30 10.00 14.30
N LEU A 50 9.58 10.32 14.05
CA LEU A 50 10.07 10.58 12.68
C LEU A 50 9.72 9.45 11.70
N LYS A 51 9.79 8.18 12.15
CA LYS A 51 9.47 7.00 11.33
C LYS A 51 8.02 6.53 11.46
N THR A 52 7.23 7.12 12.33
CA THR A 52 5.85 6.68 12.60
C THR A 52 4.92 6.90 11.39
N PRO A 53 4.96 8.05 10.68
CA PRO A 53 4.16 8.24 9.48
C PRO A 53 4.36 7.14 8.44
N GLU A 54 5.61 6.80 8.13
CA GLU A 54 5.95 5.77 7.14
C GLU A 54 5.53 4.36 7.62
N ARG A 55 5.79 4.04 8.89
CA ARG A 55 5.40 2.74 9.48
C ARG A 55 3.89 2.54 9.48
N ALA A 56 3.14 3.58 9.84
CA ALA A 56 1.68 3.54 9.86
C ALA A 56 1.11 3.42 8.45
N ALA A 57 1.65 4.17 7.48
CA ALA A 57 1.26 4.05 6.07
C ALA A 57 1.47 2.62 5.54
N LYS A 58 2.64 2.01 5.80
CA LYS A 58 2.91 0.60 5.44
C LYS A 58 1.94 -0.37 6.12
N ALA A 59 1.62 -0.15 7.39
CA ALA A 59 0.64 -0.97 8.12
C ALA A 59 -0.75 -0.87 7.48
N PHE A 60 -1.20 0.34 7.12
CA PHE A 60 -2.49 0.52 6.45
C PHE A 60 -2.53 -0.14 5.07
N MET A 61 -1.48 0.00 4.26
CA MET A 61 -1.39 -0.71 2.97
C MET A 61 -1.46 -2.22 3.18
N PHE A 62 -0.78 -2.76 4.20
CA PHE A 62 -0.85 -4.18 4.52
C PHE A 62 -2.25 -4.64 4.97
N PHE A 63 -2.94 -3.84 5.80
CA PHE A 63 -4.30 -4.16 6.26
C PHE A 63 -5.35 -4.05 5.16
N THR A 64 -5.11 -3.20 4.16
CA THR A 64 -6.06 -2.93 3.06
C THR A 64 -5.71 -3.66 1.76
N LYS A 65 -4.60 -4.39 1.69
CA LYS A 65 -4.20 -5.17 0.50
C LYS A 65 -5.26 -6.16 0.02
N GLY A 66 -6.12 -6.64 0.93
CA GLY A 66 -7.22 -7.55 0.60
C GLY A 66 -8.30 -6.94 -0.31
N TYR A 67 -8.32 -5.62 -0.50
CA TYR A 67 -9.18 -4.99 -1.51
C TYR A 67 -8.59 -5.05 -2.93
N GLU A 68 -7.27 -5.18 -3.05
CA GLU A 68 -6.59 -5.40 -4.34
C GLU A 68 -6.64 -6.88 -4.74
N ASP A 69 -6.67 -7.78 -3.75
CA ASP A 69 -6.85 -9.21 -3.96
C ASP A 69 -8.32 -9.49 -4.31
N SER A 70 -8.61 -9.76 -5.58
CA SER A 70 -9.93 -10.27 -5.98
C SER A 70 -10.13 -11.63 -5.30
N ILE A 71 -10.96 -11.68 -4.26
CA ILE A 71 -11.43 -12.94 -3.68
C ILE A 71 -12.24 -13.63 -4.78
N SER A 72 -11.63 -14.54 -5.54
CA SER A 72 -12.41 -15.60 -6.16
C SER A 72 -13.02 -16.34 -4.99
N VAL A 73 -14.30 -16.09 -4.72
CA VAL A 73 -15.04 -16.72 -3.64
C VAL A 73 -14.93 -18.23 -3.86
N SER A 74 -13.97 -18.84 -3.19
CA SER A 74 -13.92 -20.28 -3.04
C SER A 74 -15.07 -20.60 -2.12
N SER A 75 -16.20 -20.96 -2.74
CA SER A 75 -17.40 -21.47 -2.10
C SER A 75 -17.04 -22.35 -0.91
N GLY A 76 -17.26 -21.82 0.28
CA GLY A 76 -16.97 -22.46 1.55
C GLY A 76 -17.95 -21.91 2.57
N GLU A 77 -19.21 -22.27 2.38
CA GLU A 77 -20.29 -22.37 3.36
C GLU A 77 -20.08 -21.60 4.67
N CYS A 78 -20.58 -20.36 4.77
CA CYS A 78 -21.00 -19.86 6.07
C CYS A 78 -22.46 -20.25 6.27
N ASN A 79 -22.73 -21.09 7.26
CA ASN A 79 -24.08 -21.35 7.73
C ASN A 79 -24.17 -20.86 9.17
N ASP A 80 -24.28 -19.55 9.34
CA ASP A 80 -24.56 -18.89 10.62
C ASP A 80 -26.05 -18.50 10.67
N THR A 81 -26.92 -19.50 10.78
CA THR A 81 -28.24 -19.32 11.40
C THR A 81 -28.20 -19.94 12.78
N ASP A 82 -27.61 -19.22 13.74
CA ASP A 82 -27.87 -19.42 15.17
C ASP A 82 -27.60 -18.09 15.91
N TRP A 83 -28.63 -17.24 15.98
CA TRP A 83 -28.84 -16.16 16.96
C TRP A 83 -30.34 -16.02 17.21
#